data_AF-A0A5C7SCY4-F1
#
_entry.id   AF-A0A5C7SCY4-F1
#
_cell.length_a   1.000
_cell.length_b   1.000
_cell.length_c   1.000
_cell.angle_alpha   90.00
_cell.angle_beta   90.00
_cell.angle_gamma   90.00
#
_symmetry.space_group_name_H-M   'P 1'
#
loop_
_entity.id
_entity.type
_entity.pdbx_description
1 polymer ?
#
loop_
_entity_poly.entity_id
_entity_poly.type
_entity_poly.pdbx_seq_one_letter_code
_entity_poly.pdbx_strand_id
1 'polypeptide(L)'
;MDGGDNLEKGVPYQLNAKETAAVEKGLREQLPYEGLLLFGPMAASKNSKGHVSVCGTITAMGGYGGIANKRPYVGMMVNLKPLFGFVPIVIADESTTGQSAVILTCRRMGITI
;
A
#
# COMPACT_ATOMS: atom_id res chain seq x y z
N MET A 1 6.30 -5.02 -24.79
CA MET A 1 6.11 -5.65 -23.48
C MET A 1 5.34 -4.67 -22.62
N ASP A 2 4.00 -4.69 -22.71
CA ASP A 2 3.11 -3.79 -21.96
C ASP A 2 2.87 -4.37 -20.55
N GLY A 3 3.69 -3.95 -19.60
CA GLY A 3 3.53 -4.26 -18.17
C GLY A 3 2.76 -3.20 -17.39
N GLY A 4 1.86 -2.45 -18.04
CA GLY A 4 1.28 -1.19 -17.50
C GLY A 4 -0.19 -1.23 -17.05
N ASP A 5 -0.92 -2.33 -17.26
CA ASP A 5 -2.40 -2.32 -17.23
C ASP A 5 -3.07 -2.61 -15.88
N ASN A 6 -2.32 -2.57 -14.77
CA ASN A 6 -2.85 -2.88 -13.43
C ASN A 6 -3.11 -1.65 -12.54
N LEU A 7 -2.66 -0.45 -12.95
CA LEU A 7 -2.86 0.80 -12.20
C LEU A 7 -3.95 1.67 -12.85
N GLU A 8 -5.09 1.06 -13.14
CA GLU A 8 -6.27 1.77 -13.66
C GLU A 8 -6.90 2.62 -12.56
N LYS A 9 -7.35 3.83 -12.90
CA LYS A 9 -8.11 4.68 -11.99
C LYS A 9 -9.39 3.98 -11.56
N GLY A 10 -9.59 3.82 -10.26
CA GLY A 10 -10.79 3.22 -9.68
C GLY A 10 -11.76 4.23 -9.08
N VAL A 11 -12.88 3.71 -8.58
CA VAL A 11 -13.80 4.43 -7.71
C VAL A 11 -13.46 4.15 -6.24
N PRO A 12 -13.75 5.08 -5.30
CA PRO A 12 -13.53 4.85 -3.88
C PRO A 12 -14.11 3.52 -3.41
N TYR A 13 -13.30 2.75 -2.69
CA TYR A 13 -13.67 1.44 -2.17
C TYR A 13 -13.42 1.40 -0.66
N GLN A 14 -14.44 0.96 0.08
CA GLN A 14 -14.32 0.79 1.52
C GLN A 14 -13.79 -0.61 1.83
N LEU A 15 -12.58 -0.66 2.39
CA LEU A 15 -11.99 -1.90 2.88
C LEU A 15 -12.78 -2.42 4.08
N ASN A 16 -13.04 -3.72 4.09
CA ASN A 16 -13.55 -4.40 5.28
C ASN A 16 -12.41 -4.84 6.22
N ALA A 17 -12.74 -5.25 7.44
CA ALA A 17 -11.75 -5.64 8.45
C ALA A 17 -10.81 -6.77 7.99
N LYS A 18 -11.29 -7.72 7.19
CA LYS A 18 -10.48 -8.82 6.66
C LYS A 18 -9.45 -8.31 5.63
N GLU A 19 -9.84 -7.35 4.80
CA GLU A 19 -8.96 -6.74 3.82
C GLU A 19 -7.93 -5.82 4.49
N THR A 20 -8.34 -5.00 5.45
CA THR A 20 -7.43 -4.21 6.28
C THR A 20 -6.38 -5.09 6.95
N ALA A 21 -6.79 -6.20 7.58
CA ALA A 21 -5.87 -7.15 8.20
C ALA A 21 -4.90 -7.79 7.19
N ALA A 22 -5.37 -8.08 5.97
CA ALA A 22 -4.51 -8.58 4.90
C ALA A 22 -3.48 -7.54 4.43
N VAL A 23 -3.87 -6.26 4.34
CA VAL A 23 -2.96 -5.15 4.02
C VAL A 23 -1.85 -5.06 5.05
N GLU A 24 -2.20 -5.01 6.34
CA GLU A 24 -1.21 -4.94 7.40
C GLU A 24 -0.29 -6.16 7.41
N LYS A 25 -0.85 -7.36 7.22
CA LYS A 25 -0.07 -8.60 7.16
C LYS A 25 0.94 -8.57 6.00
N GLY A 26 0.50 -8.23 4.79
CA GLY A 26 1.38 -8.16 3.62
C GLY A 26 2.49 -7.11 3.76
N LEU A 27 2.20 -5.99 4.44
CA LEU A 27 3.22 -4.98 4.76
C LEU A 27 4.24 -5.48 5.81
N ARG A 28 3.79 -6.17 6.86
CA ARG A 28 4.69 -6.77 7.87
C ARG A 28 5.61 -7.82 7.25
N GLU A 29 5.09 -8.66 6.36
CA GLU A 29 5.86 -9.70 5.68
C GLU A 29 6.96 -9.12 4.77
N GLN A 30 6.74 -7.92 4.22
CA GLN A 30 7.70 -7.24 3.34
C GLN A 30 8.72 -6.38 4.10
N LEU A 31 8.47 -6.10 5.38
CA LEU A 31 9.34 -5.33 6.27
C LEU A 31 9.69 -6.13 7.54
N PRO A 32 10.30 -7.33 7.41
CA PRO A 32 10.48 -8.25 8.54
C PRO A 32 11.49 -7.76 9.59
N TYR A 33 12.33 -6.77 9.24
CA TYR A 33 13.40 -6.24 10.10
C TYR A 33 13.03 -4.94 10.81
N GLU A 34 11.82 -4.41 10.58
CA GLU A 34 11.32 -3.23 11.27
C GLU A 34 10.71 -3.66 12.61
N GLY A 35 11.23 -3.14 13.73
CA GLY A 35 10.84 -3.57 15.07
C GLY A 35 9.39 -3.27 15.41
N LEU A 36 8.90 -2.08 15.02
CA LEU A 36 7.51 -1.68 15.16
C LEU A 36 7.03 -1.00 13.87
N LEU A 37 5.93 -1.51 13.32
CA LEU A 37 5.21 -0.90 12.19
C LEU A 37 3.89 -0.33 12.69
N LEU A 38 3.74 0.99 12.56
CA LEU A 38 2.51 1.73 12.83
C LEU A 38 1.81 2.03 11.51
N PHE A 39 0.55 1.60 11.39
CA PHE A 39 -0.25 1.84 10.20
C PHE A 39 -1.00 3.16 10.35
N GLY A 40 -0.76 4.08 9.41
CA GLY A 40 -1.53 5.31 9.28
C GLY A 40 -2.82 5.09 8.50
N PRO A 41 -3.51 6.19 8.13
CA PRO A 41 -4.68 6.11 7.27
C PRO A 41 -4.38 5.36 5.97
N MET A 42 -5.31 4.51 5.56
CA MET A 42 -5.30 3.84 4.27
C MET A 42 -6.63 4.07 3.56
N ALA A 43 -6.55 4.15 2.24
CA ALA A 43 -7.69 4.30 1.36
C ALA A 43 -7.53 3.36 0.16
N ALA A 44 -8.66 2.97 -0.42
CA ALA A 44 -8.66 2.04 -1.53
C ALA A 44 -9.53 2.54 -2.67
N SER A 45 -9.22 2.05 -3.86
CA SER A 45 -10.05 2.22 -5.05
C SER A 45 -10.26 0.87 -5.72
N LYS A 46 -11.44 0.66 -6.29
CA LYS A 46 -11.74 -0.52 -7.10
C LYS A 46 -11.91 -0.11 -8.55
N ASN A 47 -11.16 -0.73 -9.46
CA ASN A 47 -11.26 -0.44 -10.89
C ASN A 47 -12.41 -1.23 -11.55
N SER A 48 -12.64 -0.97 -12.85
CA SER A 48 -13.68 -1.62 -13.64
C SER A 48 -13.53 -3.15 -13.74
N LYS A 49 -12.29 -3.65 -13.68
CA LYS A 49 -11.92 -5.07 -13.65
C LYS A 49 -12.13 -5.74 -12.28
N GLY A 50 -12.50 -4.96 -11.26
CA GLY A 50 -12.71 -5.42 -9.91
C GLY A 50 -11.44 -5.59 -9.08
N HIS A 51 -10.27 -5.15 -9.58
CA HIS A 51 -9.05 -5.10 -8.80
C HIS A 51 -9.15 -3.98 -7.77
N VAL A 52 -8.70 -4.26 -6.54
CA VAL A 52 -8.70 -3.30 -5.45
C VAL A 52 -7.26 -2.87 -5.19
N SER A 53 -6.98 -1.60 -5.46
CA SER A 53 -5.71 -0.97 -5.11
C SER A 53 -5.83 -0.30 -3.76
N VAL A 54 -4.79 -0.40 -2.95
CA VAL A 54 -4.73 0.22 -1.62
C VAL A 54 -3.51 1.10 -1.53
N CYS A 55 -3.72 2.31 -1.04
CA CYS A 55 -2.67 3.24 -0.67
C CYS A 55 -2.81 3.60 0.80
N GLY A 56 -1.68 3.88 1.43
CA GLY A 56 -1.68 4.35 2.81
C GLY A 56 -0.31 4.84 3.21
N THR A 57 -0.16 5.06 4.50
CA THR A 57 1.13 5.44 5.08
C THR A 57 1.47 4.48 6.21
N ILE A 58 2.74 4.13 6.32
CA ILE A 58 3.29 3.40 7.46
C ILE A 58 4.33 4.28 8.14
N THR A 59 4.48 4.12 9.44
CA THR A 59 5.64 4.61 10.17
C THR A 59 6.36 3.39 10.72
N ALA A 60 7.62 3.23 10.34
CA ALA A 60 8.44 2.18 10.91
C ALA A 60 9.35 2.77 11.99
N MET A 61 9.52 2.03 13.07
CA MET A 61 10.53 2.30 14.08
C MET A 61 11.50 1.11 14.05
N GLY A 62 12.71 1.35 13.54
CA GLY A 62 13.77 0.36 13.41
C GLY A 62 15.15 0.99 13.64
N GLY A 63 16.02 0.30 14.37
CA GLY A 63 17.43 0.68 14.59
C GLY A 63 17.71 1.61 15.78
N TYR A 64 18.96 1.56 16.26
CA TYR A 64 19.52 2.16 17.50
C TYR A 64 19.32 3.70 17.67
N GLY A 65 18.68 4.38 16.71
CA GLY A 65 18.52 5.84 16.68
C GLY A 65 17.09 6.36 16.84
N GLY A 66 16.06 5.50 16.91
CA GLY A 66 14.67 5.91 17.20
C GLY A 66 14.01 6.82 16.16
N ILE A 67 14.53 6.87 14.93
CA ILE A 67 13.97 7.72 13.86
C ILE A 67 12.69 7.08 13.33
N ALA A 68 11.57 7.79 13.49
CA ALA A 68 10.27 7.39 12.98
C ALA A 68 10.05 7.99 11.59
N ASN A 69 10.15 7.18 10.54
CA ASN A 69 9.98 7.65 9.17
C ASN A 69 8.62 7.23 8.61
N LYS A 70 7.79 8.24 8.29
CA LYS A 70 6.49 8.05 7.64
C LYS A 70 6.72 7.83 6.15
N ARG A 71 6.36 6.64 5.65
CA ARG A 71 6.55 6.20 4.26
C ARG A 71 5.20 5.87 3.63
N PRO A 72 4.81 6.50 2.52
CA PRO A 72 3.64 6.07 1.77
C PRO A 72 3.90 4.73 1.07
N TYR A 73 2.83 3.97 0.86
CA TYR A 73 2.88 2.72 0.10
C TYR A 73 1.71 2.63 -0.88
N VAL A 74 1.89 1.79 -1.89
CA VAL A 74 0.86 1.37 -2.84
C VAL A 74 0.93 -0.15 -3.02
N GLY A 75 -0.22 -0.81 -3.07
CA GLY A 75 -0.31 -2.22 -3.43
C GLY A 75 -1.69 -2.63 -3.92
N MET A 76 -1.88 -3.92 -4.11
CA MET A 76 -3.14 -4.49 -4.57
C MET A 76 -3.60 -5.63 -3.67
N MET A 77 -4.92 -5.74 -3.51
CA MET A 77 -5.55 -6.92 -2.95
C MET A 77 -5.58 -8.03 -3.99
N VAL A 78 -5.14 -9.22 -3.58
CA VAL A 78 -5.32 -10.46 -4.31
C VAL A 78 -6.55 -11.14 -3.73
N ASN A 79 -7.56 -11.38 -4.57
CA ASN A 79 -8.78 -12.08 -4.19
C ASN A 79 -9.13 -13.14 -5.24
N LEU A 80 -8.22 -14.11 -5.41
CA LEU A 80 -8.33 -15.20 -6.37
C LEU A 80 -8.26 -16.51 -5.61
N LYS A 81 -9.38 -17.22 -5.44
CA LYS A 81 -9.38 -18.48 -4.68
C LYS A 81 -8.30 -19.44 -5.23
N PRO A 82 -7.46 -20.04 -4.37
CA PRO A 82 -7.49 -20.02 -2.90
C PRO A 82 -6.73 -18.84 -2.24
N LEU A 83 -6.09 -17.98 -3.02
CA LEU A 83 -5.27 -16.86 -2.56
C LEU A 83 -6.11 -15.64 -2.17
N PHE A 84 -5.96 -15.22 -0.91
CA PHE A 84 -6.46 -13.95 -0.41
C PHE A 84 -5.34 -13.24 0.35
N GLY A 85 -5.01 -12.02 -0.03
CA GLY A 85 -3.93 -11.27 0.61
C GLY A 85 -3.73 -9.89 0.00
N PHE A 86 -2.70 -9.21 0.48
CA PHE A 86 -2.24 -7.93 -0.06
C PHE A 86 -0.80 -8.06 -0.52
N VAL A 87 -0.51 -7.53 -1.70
CA VAL A 87 0.84 -7.46 -2.24
C VAL A 87 1.19 -5.98 -2.41
N PRO A 88 2.13 -5.45 -1.62
CA PRO A 88 2.65 -4.12 -1.87
C PRO A 88 3.41 -4.12 -3.20
N ILE A 89 3.12 -3.14 -4.03
CA ILE A 89 3.84 -2.89 -5.28
C ILE A 89 5.06 -2.02 -4.98
N VAL A 90 4.87 -0.95 -4.20
CA VAL A 90 5.94 -0.05 -3.77
C VAL A 90 5.69 0.40 -2.34
N ILE A 91 6.74 0.37 -1.53
CA ILE A 91 6.84 1.10 -0.26
C ILE A 91 7.92 2.15 -0.49
N ALA A 92 7.59 3.43 -0.31
CA ALA A 92 8.56 4.50 -0.55
C ALA A 92 9.77 4.37 0.37
N ASP A 93 10.94 4.77 -0.11
CA ASP A 93 12.09 5.02 0.73
C ASP A 93 11.94 6.36 1.49
N GLU A 94 12.97 6.73 2.24
CA GLU A 94 12.98 7.98 3.03
C GLU A 94 13.15 9.24 2.16
N SER A 95 13.47 9.08 0.87
CA SER A 95 13.69 10.22 -0.01
C SER A 95 12.38 10.92 -0.38
N THR A 96 12.39 12.25 -0.39
CA THR A 96 11.23 13.06 -0.81
C THR A 96 10.76 12.68 -2.22
N THR A 97 11.69 12.33 -3.12
CA THR A 97 11.39 11.91 -4.48
C THR A 97 10.63 10.57 -4.51
N GLY A 98 11.11 9.56 -3.75
CA GLY A 98 10.45 8.26 -3.64
C GLY A 98 9.05 8.38 -3.05
N GLN A 99 8.91 9.16 -1.97
CA GLN A 99 7.60 9.41 -1.36
C GLN A 99 6.63 10.10 -2.34
N SER A 100 7.10 11.12 -3.05
CA SER A 100 6.29 11.84 -4.04
C SER A 100 5.84 10.94 -5.19
N ALA A 101 6.71 10.04 -5.67
CA ALA A 101 6.38 9.09 -6.73
C ALA A 101 5.23 8.14 -6.31
N VAL A 102 5.26 7.64 -5.07
CA VAL A 102 4.17 6.79 -4.54
C VAL A 102 2.87 7.58 -4.39
N ILE A 103 2.92 8.80 -3.85
CA ILE A 103 1.73 9.66 -3.72
C ILE A 103 1.11 9.97 -5.09
N LEU A 104 1.93 10.29 -6.09
CA LEU A 104 1.45 10.51 -7.46
C LEU A 104 0.82 9.25 -8.06
N THR A 105 1.36 8.07 -7.74
CA THR A 105 0.80 6.79 -8.16
C THR A 105 -0.57 6.55 -7.52
N CYS A 106 -0.71 6.81 -6.22
CA CYS A 106 -2.00 6.75 -5.53
C CYS A 106 -3.04 7.67 -6.17
N ARG A 107 -2.67 8.92 -6.48
CA ARG A 107 -3.55 9.88 -7.15
C ARG A 107 -3.99 9.41 -8.53
N ARG A 108 -3.09 8.79 -9.32
CA ARG A 108 -3.44 8.22 -10.63
C ARG A 108 -4.48 7.10 -10.51
N MET A 109 -4.45 6.32 -9.43
CA MET A 109 -5.45 5.30 -9.15
C MET A 109 -6.77 5.88 -8.59
N GLY A 110 -6.83 7.18 -8.31
CA GLY A 110 -8.00 7.83 -7.71
C GLY A 110 -8.02 7.80 -6.19
N ILE A 111 -6.88 7.51 -5.55
CA ILE A 111 -6.74 7.45 -4.09
C ILE A 111 -5.98 8.69 -3.58
N THR A 112 -6.47 9.32 -2.53
CA THR A 112 -5.80 10.45 -1.85
C THR A 112 -5.35 10.03 -0.46
N ILE A 113 -4.07 10.23 -0.14
CA ILE A 113 -3.42 9.91 1.13
C ILE A 113 -2.49 11.03 1.59
#